data_AF-A0A096FPB8-F1
#
_entry.id   AF-A0A096FPB8-F1
#
_cell.length_a   1.000
_cell.length_b   1.000
_cell.length_c   1.000
_cell.angle_alpha   90.00
_cell.angle_beta   90.00
_cell.angle_gamma   90.00
#
_symmetry.space_group_name_H-M   'P 1'
#
loop_
_entity.id
_entity.type
_entity.pdbx_description
1 polymer ?
#
loop_
_entity_poly.entity_id
_entity_poly.type
_entity_poly.pdbx_seq_one_letter_code
_entity_poly.pdbx_strand_id
1 'polypeptide(L)'
;MLLYGSALVGGWVLQRGFDAAALDFDAERLHSSMQSRYGGAGVQRLNQWLAMLQAQKDRPLQQQLSAVNTFWNRAVLQSEDSMLWSQPDYWATPLETLGKGAGDCEDYVIGKYFSLLRLGVAVEKLRLIYVRARLGGAGSTQSIAHMVLGYYETPAAEPLVLDSLLDNIMPASQRKDLTPVFSFNAQGVYVAGAQPASVDRITRWRDLLARMKQEGFLP
;
A
#
# COMPACT_ATOMS: atom_id res chain seq x y z
N MET A 1 46.70 -45.93 19.72
CA MET A 1 45.57 -45.19 20.31
C MET A 1 45.07 -44.23 19.25
N LEU A 2 43.94 -44.57 18.61
CA LEU A 2 43.29 -43.81 17.55
C LEU A 2 42.67 -42.54 18.13
N LEU A 3 42.90 -41.37 17.54
CA LEU A 3 42.00 -40.22 17.67
C LEU A 3 41.91 -39.48 16.33
N TYR A 4 40.72 -39.56 15.74
CA TYR A 4 40.22 -38.76 14.63
C TYR A 4 40.01 -37.31 15.10
N GLY A 5 40.39 -36.35 14.28
CA GLY A 5 40.11 -34.92 14.49
C GLY A 5 39.64 -34.28 13.19
N SER A 6 38.34 -34.38 12.92
CA SER A 6 37.67 -33.78 11.78
C SER A 6 37.55 -32.26 11.97
N ALA A 7 38.29 -31.47 11.19
CA ALA A 7 38.09 -30.02 11.12
C ALA A 7 36.92 -29.70 10.19
N LEU A 8 35.79 -29.31 10.77
CA LEU A 8 34.63 -28.80 10.05
C LEU A 8 34.96 -27.40 9.51
N VAL A 9 35.00 -27.27 8.18
CA VAL A 9 35.04 -25.98 7.49
C VAL A 9 33.66 -25.32 7.65
N GLY A 10 33.56 -24.34 8.54
CA GLY A 10 32.38 -23.50 8.69
C GLY A 10 32.20 -22.63 7.44
N GLY A 11 31.33 -23.06 6.53
CA GLY A 11 30.88 -22.26 5.41
C GLY A 11 30.04 -21.09 5.92
N TRP A 12 30.57 -19.87 5.80
CA TRP A 12 29.80 -18.65 5.92
C TRP A 12 28.83 -18.58 4.73
N VAL A 13 27.60 -19.02 4.93
CA VAL A 13 26.50 -18.73 4.00
C VAL A 13 26.20 -17.25 4.14
N LEU A 14 26.72 -16.45 3.19
CA LEU A 14 26.25 -15.09 2.97
C LEU A 14 24.74 -15.20 2.66
N GLN A 15 23.90 -14.91 3.66
CA GLN A 15 22.50 -14.58 3.43
C GLN A 15 22.51 -13.35 2.51
N ARG A 16 22.26 -13.57 1.22
CA ARG A 16 21.85 -12.48 0.32
C ARG A 16 20.57 -11.92 0.93
N GLY A 17 20.68 -10.75 1.56
CA GLY A 17 19.52 -9.92 1.82
C GLY A 17 18.81 -9.74 0.49
N PHE A 18 17.50 -9.96 0.46
CA PHE A 18 16.69 -9.42 -0.63
C PHE A 18 16.84 -7.91 -0.53
N ASP A 19 17.69 -7.32 -1.37
CA ASP A 19 17.57 -5.90 -1.65
C ASP A 19 16.13 -5.69 -2.12
N ALA A 20 15.34 -4.98 -1.30
CA ALA A 20 13.98 -4.63 -1.63
C ALA A 20 14.03 -3.76 -2.88
N ALA A 21 13.93 -4.39 -4.06
CA ALA A 21 13.88 -3.66 -5.32
C ALA A 21 12.71 -2.69 -5.21
N ALA A 22 13.00 -1.39 -5.29
CA ALA A 22 11.98 -0.38 -5.33
C ALA A 22 11.07 -0.70 -6.53
N LEU A 23 9.76 -0.66 -6.31
CA LEU A 23 8.77 -0.79 -7.39
C LEU A 23 9.12 0.21 -8.49
N ASP A 24 9.28 -0.26 -9.73
CA ASP A 24 9.53 0.62 -10.87
C ASP A 24 8.35 0.64 -11.84
N PHE A 25 8.34 1.64 -12.73
CA PHE A 25 7.26 1.90 -13.67
C PHE A 25 7.78 1.98 -15.10
N ASP A 26 7.13 1.26 -16.01
CA ASP A 26 7.23 1.51 -17.45
C ASP A 26 6.30 2.69 -17.79
N ALA A 27 6.86 3.90 -17.82
CA ALA A 27 6.10 5.13 -18.02
C ALA A 27 5.32 5.14 -19.35
N GLU A 28 5.90 4.65 -20.43
CA GLU A 28 5.24 4.58 -21.75
C GLU A 28 4.05 3.63 -21.70
N ARG A 29 4.20 2.48 -21.04
CA ARG A 29 3.11 1.53 -20.85
C ARG A 29 1.99 2.11 -19.98
N LEU A 30 2.33 2.74 -18.85
CA LEU A 30 1.34 3.40 -17.99
C LEU A 30 0.54 4.46 -18.77
N HIS A 31 1.23 5.30 -19.56
CA HIS A 31 0.60 6.31 -20.41
C HIS A 31 -0.33 5.70 -21.45
N SER A 32 0.14 4.67 -22.16
CA SER A 32 -0.66 3.97 -23.17
C SER A 32 -1.92 3.34 -22.56
N SER A 33 -1.77 2.64 -21.44
CA SER A 33 -2.90 2.04 -20.71
C SER A 33 -3.90 3.08 -20.22
N MET A 34 -3.41 4.20 -19.67
CA MET A 34 -4.27 5.28 -19.20
C MET A 34 -5.02 5.96 -20.36
N GLN A 35 -4.32 6.27 -21.45
CA GLN A 35 -4.91 6.90 -22.64
C GLN A 35 -5.98 6.01 -23.26
N SER A 36 -5.72 4.70 -23.40
CA SER A 36 -6.67 3.78 -24.04
C SER A 36 -7.95 3.59 -23.21
N ARG A 37 -7.84 3.57 -21.88
CA ARG A 37 -8.95 3.23 -20.97
C ARG A 37 -9.73 4.46 -20.50
N TYR A 38 -9.06 5.59 -20.30
CA TYR A 38 -9.60 6.76 -19.61
C TYR A 38 -9.39 8.08 -20.37
N GLY A 39 -8.77 8.04 -21.56
CA GLY A 39 -8.57 9.19 -22.43
C GLY A 39 -7.69 10.28 -21.81
N GLY A 40 -7.77 11.49 -22.37
CA GLY A 40 -6.89 12.60 -21.98
C GLY A 40 -7.04 13.04 -20.53
N ALA A 41 -8.25 12.92 -19.95
CA ALA A 41 -8.48 13.24 -18.54
C ALA A 41 -7.75 12.25 -17.60
N GLY A 42 -7.77 10.96 -17.92
CA GLY A 42 -6.98 9.96 -17.19
C GLY A 42 -5.49 10.25 -17.29
N VAL A 43 -4.99 10.55 -18.50
CA VAL A 43 -3.57 10.88 -18.71
C VAL A 43 -3.14 12.11 -17.91
N GLN A 44 -3.99 13.13 -17.80
CA GLN A 44 -3.71 14.29 -16.95
C GLN A 44 -3.56 13.90 -15.47
N ARG A 45 -4.44 13.04 -14.94
CA ARG A 45 -4.34 12.55 -13.56
C ARG A 45 -3.10 11.68 -13.33
N LEU A 46 -2.74 10.82 -14.30
CA LEU A 46 -1.48 10.08 -14.28
C LEU A 46 -0.28 11.02 -14.20
N ASN A 47 -0.24 12.05 -15.05
CA ASN A 47 0.86 13.03 -15.06
C ASN A 47 1.00 13.76 -13.72
N GLN A 48 -0.12 14.13 -13.09
CA GLN A 48 -0.11 14.75 -11.76
C GLN A 48 0.49 13.82 -10.71
N TRP A 49 0.15 12.52 -10.77
CA TRP A 49 0.71 11.51 -9.87
C TRP A 49 2.22 11.32 -10.08
N LEU A 50 2.65 11.13 -11.33
CA LEU A 50 4.07 10.98 -11.67
C LEU A 50 4.89 12.22 -11.32
N ALA A 51 4.34 13.42 -11.53
CA ALA A 51 4.99 14.67 -11.13
C ALA A 51 5.12 14.79 -9.62
N MET A 52 4.11 14.37 -8.84
CA MET A 52 4.19 14.31 -7.39
C MET A 52 5.30 13.36 -6.93
N LEU A 53 5.37 12.15 -7.50
CA LEU A 53 6.44 11.19 -7.17
C LEU A 53 7.83 11.75 -7.50
N GLN A 54 7.99 12.36 -8.68
CA GLN A 54 9.26 12.96 -9.07
C GLN A 54 9.67 14.12 -8.14
N ALA A 55 8.73 14.95 -7.69
CA ALA A 55 9.00 16.05 -6.77
C ALA A 55 9.40 15.58 -5.35
N GLN A 56 9.04 14.35 -4.98
CA GLN A 56 9.25 13.79 -3.64
C GLN A 56 10.43 12.82 -3.53
N LYS A 57 11.01 12.35 -4.65
CA LYS A 57 12.06 11.31 -4.69
C LYS A 57 13.20 11.51 -3.68
N ASP A 58 13.70 12.73 -3.53
CA ASP A 58 14.83 13.06 -2.65
C ASP A 58 14.43 13.88 -1.41
N ARG A 59 13.13 13.90 -1.08
CA ARG A 59 12.61 14.61 0.09
C ARG A 59 12.68 13.77 1.35
N PRO A 60 12.75 14.39 2.54
CA PRO A 60 12.65 13.67 3.80
C PRO A 60 11.38 12.81 3.85
N LEU A 61 11.48 11.61 4.42
CA LEU A 61 10.40 10.63 4.46
C LEU A 61 9.07 11.21 5.00
N GLN A 62 9.12 12.06 6.02
CA GLN A 62 7.92 12.69 6.57
C GLN A 62 7.20 13.57 5.53
N GLN A 63 7.94 14.27 4.66
CA GLN A 63 7.36 15.04 3.55
C GLN A 63 6.77 14.11 2.49
N GLN A 64 7.45 13.01 2.18
CA GLN A 64 6.94 11.99 1.24
C GLN A 64 5.60 11.40 1.74
N LEU A 65 5.54 10.97 3.01
CA LEU A 65 4.32 10.44 3.63
C LEU A 65 3.17 11.45 3.53
N SER A 66 3.42 12.72 3.89
CA SER A 66 2.41 13.77 3.82
C SER A 66 1.95 14.04 2.38
N ALA A 67 2.89 14.19 1.44
CA ALA A 67 2.58 14.49 0.04
C ALA A 67 1.78 13.37 -0.62
N VAL A 68 2.16 12.11 -0.38
CA VAL A 68 1.43 10.93 -0.87
C VAL A 68 0.03 10.88 -0.25
N ASN A 69 -0.11 11.06 1.07
CA ASN A 69 -1.41 11.02 1.73
C ASN A 69 -2.35 12.09 1.15
N THR A 70 -1.87 13.33 1.07
CA THR A 70 -2.64 14.46 0.54
C THR A 70 -2.97 14.31 -0.94
N PHE A 71 -2.05 13.79 -1.76
CA PHE A 71 -2.32 13.57 -3.19
C PHE A 71 -3.51 12.64 -3.38
N TRP A 72 -3.47 11.45 -2.78
CA TRP A 72 -4.54 10.46 -2.95
C TRP A 72 -5.86 10.90 -2.34
N ASN A 73 -5.84 11.57 -1.18
CA ASN A 73 -7.05 12.11 -0.55
C ASN A 73 -7.74 13.20 -1.40
N ARG A 74 -7.01 13.86 -2.29
CA ARG A 74 -7.55 14.90 -3.19
C ARG A 74 -7.85 14.39 -4.59
N ALA A 75 -7.11 13.40 -5.08
CA ALA A 75 -7.23 12.89 -6.44
C ALA A 75 -8.44 11.95 -6.62
N VAL A 76 -8.97 11.44 -5.52
CA VAL A 76 -10.01 10.41 -5.51
C VAL A 76 -11.24 10.93 -4.76
N LEU A 77 -12.41 10.70 -5.33
CA LEU A 77 -13.70 10.88 -4.67
C LEU A 77 -14.13 9.56 -4.02
N GLN A 78 -14.48 9.58 -2.73
CA GLN A 78 -15.01 8.40 -2.04
C GLN A 78 -16.28 7.91 -2.74
N SER A 79 -16.31 6.64 -3.16
CA SER A 79 -17.43 6.06 -3.91
C SER A 79 -17.43 4.54 -3.75
N GLU A 80 -18.61 3.92 -3.72
CA GLU A 80 -18.76 2.48 -3.55
C GLU A 80 -18.45 1.70 -4.84
N ASP A 81 -17.81 0.54 -4.72
CA ASP A 81 -17.45 -0.30 -5.85
C ASP A 81 -18.64 -0.80 -6.68
N SER A 82 -19.77 -1.05 -6.02
CA SER A 82 -20.97 -1.48 -6.73
C SER A 82 -21.42 -0.45 -7.77
N MET A 83 -21.15 0.85 -7.54
CA MET A 83 -21.41 1.92 -8.48
C MET A 83 -20.29 2.10 -9.50
N LEU A 84 -19.02 1.94 -9.10
CA LEU A 84 -17.86 2.18 -9.97
C LEU A 84 -17.54 1.02 -10.91
N TRP A 85 -17.62 -0.21 -10.39
CA TRP A 85 -17.12 -1.44 -11.00
C TRP A 85 -18.21 -2.48 -11.25
N SER A 86 -19.45 -2.23 -10.77
CA SER A 86 -20.56 -3.20 -10.82
C SER A 86 -20.22 -4.53 -10.14
N GLN A 87 -19.27 -4.50 -9.20
CA GLN A 87 -18.82 -5.64 -8.40
C GLN A 87 -18.55 -5.14 -6.98
N PRO A 88 -18.90 -5.91 -5.92
CA PRO A 88 -18.53 -5.53 -4.57
C PRO A 88 -17.05 -5.83 -4.25
N ASP A 89 -16.41 -4.93 -3.49
CA ASP A 89 -15.07 -5.09 -2.87
C ASP A 89 -13.97 -5.32 -3.95
N TYR A 90 -14.06 -4.58 -5.06
CA TYR A 90 -13.11 -4.58 -6.16
C TYR A 90 -11.91 -3.70 -5.84
N TRP A 91 -10.77 -4.31 -5.55
CA TRP A 91 -9.54 -3.58 -5.28
C TRP A 91 -8.96 -3.00 -6.57
N ALA A 92 -9.17 -1.72 -6.84
CA ALA A 92 -8.72 -1.08 -8.06
C ALA A 92 -7.21 -0.84 -8.05
N THR A 93 -6.57 -0.95 -9.21
CA THR A 93 -5.16 -0.54 -9.35
C THR A 93 -5.02 0.98 -9.22
N PRO A 94 -3.81 1.50 -8.95
CA PRO A 94 -3.59 2.95 -8.94
C PRO A 94 -4.02 3.65 -10.26
N LEU A 95 -3.86 2.99 -11.42
CA LEU A 95 -4.35 3.54 -12.70
C LEU A 95 -5.88 3.48 -12.81
N GLU A 96 -6.51 2.44 -12.29
CA GLU A 96 -7.97 2.31 -12.29
C GLU A 96 -8.63 3.39 -11.43
N THR A 97 -8.15 3.56 -10.19
CA THR A 97 -8.63 4.59 -9.27
C THR A 97 -8.40 5.99 -9.84
N LEU A 98 -7.19 6.31 -10.32
CA LEU A 98 -6.91 7.61 -10.95
C LEU A 98 -7.69 7.78 -12.26
N GLY A 99 -7.87 6.73 -13.04
CA GLY A 99 -8.63 6.75 -14.28
C GLY A 99 -10.07 7.18 -14.07
N LYS A 100 -10.73 6.62 -13.03
CA LYS A 100 -12.08 7.02 -12.60
C LYS A 100 -12.11 8.33 -11.79
N GLY A 101 -11.03 8.65 -11.10
CA GLY A 101 -10.99 9.74 -10.11
C GLY A 101 -11.88 9.43 -8.89
N ALA A 102 -12.16 8.15 -8.64
CA ALA A 102 -13.05 7.68 -7.60
C ALA A 102 -12.65 6.26 -7.17
N GLY A 103 -12.94 5.93 -5.92
CA GLY A 103 -12.63 4.65 -5.29
C GLY A 103 -13.14 4.62 -3.85
N ASP A 104 -13.12 3.45 -3.23
CA ASP A 104 -13.46 3.29 -1.81
C ASP A 104 -12.19 3.20 -0.94
N CYS A 105 -12.28 2.71 0.31
CA CYS A 105 -11.18 2.87 1.26
C CYS A 105 -9.86 2.18 0.88
N GLU A 106 -9.92 0.96 0.34
CA GLU A 106 -8.74 0.22 -0.08
C GLU A 106 -8.01 0.88 -1.25
N ASP A 107 -8.74 1.52 -2.16
CA ASP A 107 -8.18 2.11 -3.37
C ASP A 107 -7.22 3.26 -3.03
N TYR A 108 -7.56 4.08 -2.03
CA TYR A 108 -6.66 5.11 -1.51
C TYR A 108 -5.42 4.49 -0.89
N VAL A 109 -5.60 3.44 -0.10
CA VAL A 109 -4.51 2.75 0.62
C VAL A 109 -3.54 2.09 -0.37
N ILE A 110 -4.07 1.43 -1.41
CA ILE A 110 -3.32 0.81 -2.50
C ILE A 110 -2.52 1.87 -3.25
N GLY A 111 -3.16 2.97 -3.64
CA GLY A 111 -2.49 4.09 -4.29
C GLY A 111 -1.33 4.66 -3.46
N LYS A 112 -1.57 4.90 -2.16
CA LYS A 112 -0.55 5.38 -1.22
C LYS A 112 0.59 4.37 -1.05
N TYR A 113 0.27 3.08 -0.92
CA TYR A 113 1.23 2.00 -0.73
C TYR A 113 2.22 1.93 -1.90
N PHE A 114 1.73 1.82 -3.13
CA PHE A 114 2.61 1.72 -4.30
C PHE A 114 3.34 3.04 -4.60
N SER A 115 2.77 4.19 -4.23
CA SER A 115 3.47 5.48 -4.30
C SER A 115 4.71 5.50 -3.38
N LEU A 116 4.57 5.03 -2.14
CA LEU A 116 5.67 5.02 -1.17
C LEU A 116 6.73 3.96 -1.53
N LEU A 117 6.32 2.80 -2.05
CA LEU A 117 7.26 1.82 -2.61
C LEU A 117 8.07 2.43 -3.76
N ARG A 118 7.43 3.18 -4.66
CA ARG A 118 8.11 3.86 -5.78
C ARG A 118 9.12 4.92 -5.31
N LEU A 119 8.85 5.54 -4.16
CA LEU A 119 9.73 6.51 -3.48
C LEU A 119 10.83 5.83 -2.64
N GLY A 120 10.91 4.49 -2.66
CA GLY A 120 11.97 3.74 -1.99
C GLY A 120 11.69 3.42 -0.52
N VAL A 121 10.47 3.59 -0.03
CA VAL A 121 10.09 3.12 1.30
C VAL A 121 10.08 1.59 1.28
N ALA A 122 10.83 0.99 2.21
CA ALA A 122 10.95 -0.46 2.28
C ALA A 122 9.61 -1.13 2.58
N VAL A 123 9.35 -2.25 1.91
CA VAL A 123 8.05 -2.95 1.94
C VAL A 123 7.66 -3.44 3.34
N GLU A 124 8.64 -3.84 4.16
CA GLU A 124 8.46 -4.29 5.54
C GLU A 124 7.97 -3.17 6.46
N LYS A 125 8.15 -1.90 6.06
CA LYS A 125 7.68 -0.73 6.81
C LYS A 125 6.26 -0.33 6.47
N LEU A 126 5.66 -0.90 5.43
CA LEU A 126 4.33 -0.55 4.97
C LEU A 126 3.39 -1.75 5.16
N ARG A 127 2.24 -1.52 5.79
CA ARG A 127 1.19 -2.53 5.90
C ARG A 127 -0.17 -1.92 5.63
N LEU A 128 -0.96 -2.57 4.79
CA LEU A 128 -2.39 -2.33 4.65
C LEU A 128 -3.07 -2.92 5.89
N ILE A 129 -3.81 -2.11 6.64
CA ILE A 129 -4.42 -2.50 7.91
C ILE A 129 -5.93 -2.46 7.75
N TYR A 130 -6.57 -3.62 7.90
CA TYR A 130 -8.02 -3.71 7.97
C TYR A 130 -8.47 -3.42 9.41
N VAL A 131 -9.38 -2.46 9.55
CA VAL A 131 -9.85 -1.95 10.83
C VAL A 131 -11.38 -1.89 10.87
N ARG A 132 -11.93 -1.87 12.08
CA ARG A 132 -13.29 -1.37 12.31
C ARG A 132 -13.20 0.10 12.66
N ALA A 133 -13.73 0.97 11.80
CA ALA A 133 -13.75 2.41 12.00
C ALA A 133 -15.08 2.84 12.62
N ARG A 134 -15.02 3.55 13.76
CA ARG A 134 -16.19 4.11 14.44
C ARG A 134 -16.50 5.49 13.88
N LEU A 135 -17.68 5.63 13.28
CA LEU A 135 -18.14 6.90 12.68
C LEU A 135 -19.01 7.68 13.67
N GLY A 136 -19.05 9.02 13.57
CA GLY A 136 -20.00 9.84 14.35
C GLY A 136 -19.56 10.27 15.75
N GLY A 137 -18.27 10.13 16.09
CA GLY A 137 -17.68 10.75 17.29
C GLY A 137 -17.86 9.97 18.61
N ALA A 138 -17.57 10.65 19.72
CA ALA A 138 -17.54 10.05 21.06
C ALA A 138 -18.96 9.68 21.54
N GLY A 139 -19.30 8.39 21.40
CA GLY A 139 -20.59 7.83 21.84
C GLY A 139 -21.31 7.04 20.75
N SER A 140 -20.89 7.16 19.49
CA SER A 140 -21.44 6.34 18.42
C SER A 140 -21.13 4.85 18.61
N THR A 141 -22.10 4.01 18.29
CA THR A 141 -21.95 2.56 18.21
C THR A 141 -21.85 2.07 16.76
N GLN A 142 -21.90 2.97 15.79
CA GLN A 142 -21.79 2.63 14.38
C GLN A 142 -20.33 2.40 14.02
N SER A 143 -20.03 1.18 13.55
CA SER A 143 -18.72 0.83 13.02
C SER A 143 -18.85 0.30 11.60
N ILE A 144 -17.95 0.71 10.72
CA ILE A 144 -17.81 0.16 9.37
C ILE A 144 -16.48 -0.57 9.22
N ALA A 145 -16.44 -1.52 8.29
CA ALA A 145 -15.18 -2.00 7.75
C ALA A 145 -14.44 -0.84 7.08
N HIS A 146 -13.13 -0.75 7.30
CA HIS A 146 -12.30 0.30 6.71
C HIS A 146 -10.88 -0.21 6.53
N MET A 147 -10.14 0.42 5.62
CA MET A 147 -8.72 0.14 5.40
C MET A 147 -7.88 1.41 5.55
N VAL A 148 -6.73 1.28 6.19
CA VAL A 148 -5.73 2.35 6.32
C VAL A 148 -4.33 1.83 5.97
N LEU A 149 -3.42 2.73 5.61
CA LEU A 149 -2.01 2.40 5.43
C LEU A 149 -1.24 2.72 6.71
N GLY A 150 -0.57 1.72 7.27
CA GLY A 150 0.36 1.89 8.39
C GLY A 150 1.80 1.99 7.90
N TYR A 151 2.51 3.04 8.31
CA TYR A 151 3.97 3.13 8.21
C TYR A 151 4.62 2.82 9.55
N TYR A 152 5.52 1.85 9.57
CA TYR A 152 6.27 1.38 10.74
C TYR A 152 7.74 1.80 10.60
N GLU A 153 8.25 2.61 11.52
CA GLU A 153 9.67 2.97 11.50
C GLU A 153 10.58 1.75 11.71
N THR A 154 10.16 0.85 12.60
CA THR A 154 10.72 -0.48 12.83
C THR A 154 9.59 -1.51 12.95
N PRO A 155 9.83 -2.81 12.77
CA PRO A 155 8.77 -3.83 12.86
C PRO A 155 7.97 -3.85 14.18
N ALA A 156 8.55 -3.35 15.27
CA ALA A 156 7.94 -3.27 16.59
C ALA A 156 7.43 -1.86 16.95
N ALA A 157 7.66 -0.86 16.10
CA ALA A 157 7.21 0.50 16.34
C ALA A 157 5.68 0.61 16.24
N GLU A 158 5.14 1.60 16.95
CA GLU A 158 3.78 2.05 16.68
C GLU A 158 3.72 2.66 15.27
N PRO A 159 2.70 2.31 14.45
CA PRO A 159 2.62 2.86 13.11
C PRO A 159 2.04 4.27 13.08
N LEU A 160 2.52 5.06 12.13
CA LEU A 160 1.80 6.23 11.62
C LEU A 160 0.70 5.77 10.67
N VAL A 161 -0.50 6.34 10.82
CA VAL A 161 -1.70 5.97 10.05
C VAL A 161 -1.95 6.99 8.95
N LEU A 162 -1.95 6.54 7.70
CA LEU A 162 -2.37 7.28 6.52
C LEU A 162 -3.78 6.79 6.14
N ASP A 163 -4.75 7.70 6.11
CA ASP A 163 -6.19 7.39 6.01
C ASP A 163 -6.85 8.21 4.92
N SER A 164 -7.91 7.70 4.30
CA SER A 164 -8.77 8.46 3.38
C SER A 164 -9.80 9.33 4.12
N LEU A 165 -10.17 8.99 5.35
CA LEU A 165 -11.14 9.75 6.15
C LEU A 165 -10.56 11.02 6.77
N LEU A 166 -9.24 11.03 7.03
CA LEU A 166 -8.53 12.14 7.66
C LEU A 166 -7.19 12.40 6.97
N ASP A 167 -6.92 13.67 6.65
CA ASP A 167 -5.64 14.09 6.04
C ASP A 167 -4.46 14.06 7.01
N ASN A 168 -4.72 14.22 8.31
CA ASN A 168 -3.68 14.25 9.33
C ASN A 168 -3.13 12.84 9.57
N ILE A 169 -1.83 12.68 9.33
CA ILE A 169 -1.10 11.46 9.66
C ILE A 169 -0.84 11.44 11.16
N MET A 170 -1.37 10.43 11.86
CA MET A 170 -1.31 10.33 13.31
C MET A 170 -0.83 8.95 13.76
N PRO A 171 -0.15 8.83 14.92
CA PRO A 171 0.11 7.52 15.53
C PRO A 171 -1.18 6.74 15.79
N ALA A 172 -1.12 5.41 15.68
CA ALA A 172 -2.29 4.55 15.85
C ALA A 172 -3.01 4.73 17.21
N SER A 173 -2.28 4.99 18.30
CA SER A 173 -2.82 5.27 19.64
C SER A 173 -3.69 6.52 19.71
N GLN A 174 -3.49 7.47 18.78
CA GLN A 174 -4.32 8.68 18.67
C GLN A 174 -5.58 8.43 17.83
N ARG A 175 -5.62 7.35 17.04
CA ARG A 175 -6.77 6.91 16.24
C ARG A 175 -7.68 5.96 17.03
N LYS A 176 -8.24 6.47 18.14
CA LYS A 176 -9.17 5.72 19.01
C LYS A 176 -10.48 5.33 18.33
N ASP A 177 -10.74 5.86 17.15
CA ASP A 177 -11.84 5.50 16.26
C ASP A 177 -11.56 4.22 15.47
N LEU A 178 -10.31 3.76 15.36
CA LEU A 178 -9.92 2.59 14.58
C LEU A 178 -9.56 1.41 15.50
N THR A 179 -10.21 0.27 15.28
CA THR A 179 -9.85 -0.99 15.95
C THR A 179 -9.26 -1.96 14.93
N PRO A 180 -7.96 -2.34 15.02
CA PRO A 180 -7.33 -3.24 14.05
C PRO A 180 -7.91 -4.65 14.12
N VAL A 181 -8.03 -5.30 12.96
CA VAL A 181 -8.44 -6.70 12.83
C VAL A 181 -7.27 -7.54 12.33
N PHE A 182 -6.69 -7.16 11.19
CA PHE A 182 -5.48 -7.76 10.64
C PHE A 182 -4.73 -6.74 9.77
N SER A 183 -3.49 -7.06 9.41
CA SER A 183 -2.73 -6.27 8.45
C SER A 183 -1.96 -7.17 7.48
N PHE A 184 -1.58 -6.65 6.32
CA PHE A 184 -0.80 -7.40 5.34
C PHE A 184 0.07 -6.46 4.50
N ASN A 185 1.07 -7.02 3.84
CA ASN A 185 1.86 -6.39 2.79
C ASN A 185 2.30 -7.45 1.79
N ALA A 186 3.17 -7.11 0.84
CA ALA A 186 3.65 -8.07 -0.16
C ALA A 186 4.45 -9.26 0.44
N GLN A 187 4.90 -9.19 1.70
CA GLN A 187 5.65 -10.27 2.36
C GLN A 187 4.75 -11.24 3.13
N GLY A 188 3.55 -10.81 3.56
CA GLY A 188 2.66 -11.70 4.30
C GLY A 188 1.45 -11.02 4.95
N VAL A 189 0.66 -11.84 5.63
CA VAL A 189 -0.52 -11.46 6.41
C VAL A 189 -0.23 -11.64 7.90
N TYR A 190 -0.55 -10.64 8.70
CA TYR A 190 -0.26 -10.55 10.12
C TYR A 190 -1.54 -10.38 10.93
N VAL A 191 -1.79 -11.32 11.83
CA VAL A 191 -2.90 -11.30 12.79
C VAL A 191 -2.30 -11.41 14.19
N ALA A 192 -2.80 -10.61 15.13
CA ALA A 192 -2.31 -10.63 16.51
C ALA A 192 -2.47 -12.03 17.12
N GLY A 193 -1.38 -12.59 17.66
CA GLY A 193 -1.36 -13.92 18.28
C GLY A 193 -1.26 -15.10 17.31
N ALA A 194 -1.11 -14.87 16.00
CA ALA A 194 -0.96 -15.92 15.00
C ALA A 194 0.40 -15.84 14.27
N GLN A 195 0.83 -16.96 13.70
CA GLN A 195 2.00 -16.98 12.80
C GLN A 195 1.65 -16.28 11.47
N PRO A 196 2.60 -15.55 10.85
CA PRO A 196 2.37 -14.93 9.55
C PRO A 196 1.95 -15.94 8.49
N ALA A 197 0.96 -15.57 7.68
CA ALA A 197 0.51 -16.37 6.54
C ALA A 197 0.98 -15.75 5.22
N SER A 198 1.01 -16.54 4.13
CA SER A 198 1.31 -16.01 2.80
C SER A 198 0.24 -15.01 2.35
N VAL A 199 0.68 -13.90 1.74
CA VAL A 199 -0.20 -12.90 1.11
C VAL A 199 -0.97 -13.47 -0.08
N ASP A 200 -0.50 -14.56 -0.68
CA ASP A 200 -1.17 -15.25 -1.81
C ASP A 200 -2.56 -15.77 -1.45
N ARG A 201 -2.87 -15.88 -0.15
CA ARG A 201 -4.21 -16.22 0.34
C ARG A 201 -5.23 -15.10 0.11
N ILE A 202 -4.78 -13.87 -0.12
CA ILE A 202 -5.62 -12.73 -0.46
C ILE A 202 -5.76 -12.70 -1.99
N THR A 203 -6.75 -13.42 -2.51
CA THR A 203 -6.97 -13.54 -3.97
C THR A 203 -7.06 -12.18 -4.66
N ARG A 204 -7.76 -11.20 -4.05
CA ARG A 204 -7.90 -9.83 -4.57
C ARG A 204 -6.55 -9.13 -4.75
N TRP A 205 -5.61 -9.33 -3.84
CA TRP A 205 -4.25 -8.77 -3.93
C TRP A 205 -3.48 -9.36 -5.10
N ARG A 206 -3.57 -10.68 -5.30
CA ARG A 206 -2.94 -11.35 -6.43
C ARG A 206 -3.51 -10.86 -7.77
N ASP A 207 -4.84 -10.74 -7.85
CA ASP A 207 -5.52 -10.30 -9.06
C ASP A 207 -5.18 -8.84 -9.39
N LEU A 208 -5.12 -7.98 -8.36
CA LEU A 208 -4.62 -6.61 -8.48
C LEU A 208 -3.20 -6.55 -9.06
N LEU A 209 -2.25 -7.31 -8.49
CA LEU A 209 -0.86 -7.34 -8.99
C LEU A 209 -0.77 -7.83 -10.44
N ALA A 210 -1.62 -8.79 -10.82
CA ALA A 210 -1.67 -9.27 -12.19
C ALA A 210 -2.15 -8.19 -13.18
N ARG A 211 -3.14 -7.37 -12.80
CA ARG A 211 -3.57 -6.21 -13.60
C ARG A 211 -2.51 -5.12 -13.67
N MET A 212 -1.91 -4.78 -12.54
CA MET A 212 -0.83 -3.79 -12.46
C MET A 212 0.33 -4.16 -13.40
N LYS A 213 0.72 -5.43 -13.45
CA LYS A 213 1.77 -5.87 -14.39
C LYS A 213 1.42 -5.61 -15.86
N GLN A 214 0.15 -5.79 -16.24
CA GLN A 214 -0.31 -5.54 -17.62
C GLN A 214 -0.34 -4.04 -17.96
N GLU A 215 -0.54 -3.22 -16.94
CA GLU A 215 -0.65 -1.77 -16.99
C GLU A 215 0.71 -1.05 -17.04
N GLY A 216 1.82 -1.71 -16.69
CA GLY A 216 3.16 -1.13 -16.74
C GLY A 216 3.85 -1.00 -15.38
N PHE A 217 3.30 -1.61 -14.33
CA PHE A 217 3.99 -1.71 -13.04
C PHE A 217 4.99 -2.86 -13.05
N LEU A 218 6.21 -2.60 -12.57
CA LEU A 218 7.32 -3.55 -12.50
C LEU A 218 7.65 -3.83 -11.03
N PRO A 219 6.93 -4.79 -10.40
CA PRO A 219 7.18 -5.21 -9.02
C PRO A 219 8.43 -6.08 -8.87
#